data_AF-A0A0W0ZU56-F1
#
_entry.id   AF-A0A0W0ZU56-F1
#
_cell.length_a   1.000
_cell.length_b   1.000
_cell.length_c   1.000
_cell.angle_alpha   90.00
_cell.angle_beta   90.00
_cell.angle_gamma   90.00
#
_symmetry.space_group_name_H-M   'P 1'
#
loop_
_entity.id
_entity.type
_entity.pdbx_description
1 polymer ?
#
loop_
_entity_poly.entity_id
_entity_poly.type
_entity_poly.pdbx_seq_one_letter_code
_entity_poly.pdbx_strand_id
1 'polypeptide(L)'
;MYAKYALPPVVLYESHADRATSEFLIKQLPHLKKAGYTTICVDGMEPGASLEQNISMSKMLVAMQAKRLEQMPSTHPQYAQEAEKLRSVVAKLELFEAMSDQGFKLGGIDLPVSEQLKEKSLNSERREKTLTDNTLKEVRKNDGGVVVLLGFGHCIFQQMIKQYAENPDQFLWFHVHNPANETSAHRELVTAYEKKVMVLTSL
;
A
#
# COMPACT_ATOMS: atom_id res chain seq x y z
N MET A 1 1.12 -16.23 27.59
CA MET A 1 0.49 -16.64 26.32
C MET A 1 -0.31 -15.45 25.84
N TYR A 2 0.07 -14.79 24.75
CA TYR A 2 -0.72 -13.68 24.22
C TYR A 2 -2.05 -14.22 23.68
N ALA A 3 -3.14 -13.49 23.89
CA ALA A 3 -4.42 -13.85 23.30
C ALA A 3 -4.30 -13.73 21.77
N LYS A 4 -4.72 -14.78 21.04
CA LYS A 4 -4.74 -14.76 19.58
C LYS A 4 -5.79 -13.76 19.10
N TYR A 5 -5.48 -13.05 18.02
CA TYR A 5 -6.48 -12.24 17.31
C TYR A 5 -7.60 -13.12 16.75
N ALA A 6 -8.83 -12.59 16.73
CA ALA A 6 -9.98 -13.28 16.13
C ALA A 6 -9.80 -13.56 14.64
N LEU A 7 -9.20 -12.62 13.91
CA LEU A 7 -8.85 -12.78 12.50
C LEU A 7 -7.35 -12.56 12.27
N PRO A 8 -6.73 -13.23 11.29
CA PRO A 8 -5.36 -12.96 10.91
C PRO A 8 -5.27 -11.63 10.13
N PRO A 9 -4.39 -10.69 10.52
CA PRO A 9 -4.09 -9.53 9.70
C PRO A 9 -3.53 -9.98 8.34
N VAL A 10 -4.03 -9.40 7.26
CA VAL A 10 -3.56 -9.70 5.89
C VAL A 10 -2.71 -8.54 5.41
N VAL A 11 -1.51 -8.82 4.88
CA VAL A 11 -0.63 -7.82 4.28
C VAL A 11 -0.52 -8.11 2.78
N LEU A 12 -0.88 -7.12 1.97
CA LEU A 12 -0.76 -7.12 0.52
C LEU A 12 0.31 -6.11 0.11
N TYR A 13 1.39 -6.59 -0.47
CA TYR A 13 2.38 -5.70 -1.07
C TYR A 13 1.90 -5.19 -2.43
N GLU A 14 1.97 -3.87 -2.64
CA GLU A 14 1.64 -3.19 -3.89
C GLU A 14 2.89 -2.61 -4.57
N SER A 15 2.91 -2.68 -5.90
CA SER A 15 3.71 -1.77 -6.72
C SER A 15 2.76 -0.68 -7.22
N HIS A 16 2.99 0.58 -6.86
CA HIS A 16 1.97 1.64 -6.97
C HIS A 16 1.36 1.84 -8.37
N ALA A 17 2.04 1.45 -9.45
CA ALA A 17 1.49 1.52 -10.81
C ALA A 17 1.07 0.16 -11.39
N ASP A 18 1.32 -0.94 -10.67
CA ASP A 18 0.76 -2.26 -10.94
C ASP A 18 -0.60 -2.38 -10.25
N ARG A 19 -1.67 -2.06 -10.99
CA ARG A 19 -3.06 -2.06 -10.51
C ARG A 19 -3.51 -3.41 -9.92
N ALA A 20 -2.73 -4.48 -10.08
CA ALA A 20 -3.08 -5.84 -9.70
C ALA A 20 -3.53 -5.95 -8.24
N THR A 21 -2.85 -5.31 -7.29
CA THR A 21 -3.20 -5.41 -5.87
C THR A 21 -4.55 -4.76 -5.59
N SER A 22 -4.81 -3.55 -6.12
CA SER A 22 -6.12 -2.89 -5.99
C SER A 22 -7.22 -3.69 -6.67
N GLU A 23 -7.01 -4.15 -7.90
CA GLU A 23 -8.00 -4.94 -8.65
C GLU A 23 -8.34 -6.27 -7.96
N PHE A 24 -7.32 -6.95 -7.43
CA PHE A 24 -7.50 -8.15 -6.62
C PHE A 24 -8.32 -7.83 -5.37
N LEU A 25 -7.91 -6.80 -4.62
CA LEU A 25 -8.56 -6.43 -3.37
C LEU A 25 -10.02 -6.05 -3.58
N ILE A 26 -10.34 -5.25 -4.61
CA ILE A 26 -11.71 -4.89 -5.01
C ILE A 26 -12.57 -6.15 -5.21
N LYS A 27 -12.06 -7.15 -5.94
CA LYS A 27 -12.76 -8.42 -6.15
C LYS A 27 -12.96 -9.21 -4.85
N GLN A 28 -12.05 -9.07 -3.88
CA GLN A 28 -12.13 -9.78 -2.60
C GLN A 28 -12.94 -9.05 -1.52
N LEU A 29 -13.25 -7.76 -1.66
CA LEU A 29 -13.96 -6.99 -0.63
C LEU A 29 -15.26 -7.67 -0.12
N PRO A 30 -16.13 -8.24 -0.99
CA PRO A 30 -17.34 -8.91 -0.49
C PRO A 30 -17.03 -10.15 0.37
N HIS A 31 -15.99 -10.90 0.01
CA HIS A 31 -15.55 -12.08 0.76
C HIS A 31 -14.92 -11.69 2.10
N LEU A 32 -14.07 -10.67 2.10
CA LEU A 32 -13.43 -10.11 3.28
C LEU A 32 -14.49 -9.58 4.27
N LYS A 33 -15.49 -8.85 3.78
CA LYS A 33 -16.60 -8.36 4.60
C LYS A 33 -17.38 -9.50 5.24
N LYS A 34 -17.69 -10.54 4.46
CA LYS A 34 -18.36 -11.76 4.97
C LYS A 34 -17.53 -12.47 6.04
N ALA A 35 -16.21 -12.45 5.93
CA ALA A 35 -15.30 -13.03 6.90
C ALA A 35 -15.11 -12.16 8.16
N GLY A 36 -15.55 -10.90 8.16
CA GLY A 36 -15.49 -10.00 9.32
C GLY A 36 -14.39 -8.94 9.25
N TYR A 37 -13.68 -8.81 8.13
CA TYR A 37 -12.75 -7.68 7.92
C TYR A 37 -13.54 -6.40 7.72
N THR A 38 -13.12 -5.31 8.39
CA THR A 38 -13.85 -4.03 8.36
C THR A 38 -12.98 -2.83 8.01
N THR A 39 -11.66 -2.97 8.07
CA THR A 39 -10.72 -1.87 7.88
C THR A 39 -9.64 -2.26 6.88
N ILE A 40 -9.34 -1.36 5.94
CA ILE A 40 -8.19 -1.46 5.03
C ILE A 40 -7.20 -0.37 5.41
N CYS A 41 -6.04 -0.80 5.87
CA CYS A 41 -4.92 0.06 6.19
C CYS A 41 -4.13 0.37 4.93
N VAL A 42 -3.84 1.64 4.64
CA VAL A 42 -3.25 2.03 3.35
C VAL A 42 -2.01 2.89 3.57
N ASP A 43 -0.90 2.44 2.98
CA ASP A 43 0.34 3.20 2.85
C ASP A 43 0.13 4.50 2.04
N GLY A 44 0.80 5.56 2.47
CA GLY A 44 0.62 6.94 2.01
C GLY A 44 -0.53 7.70 2.69
N MET A 45 -1.34 7.04 3.53
CA MET A 45 -2.44 7.67 4.27
C MET A 45 -2.07 7.85 5.73
N GLU A 46 -2.28 9.05 6.27
CA GLU A 46 -2.00 9.34 7.68
C GLU A 46 -3.15 8.91 8.61
N PRO A 47 -2.89 8.56 9.88
CA PRO A 47 -3.94 8.23 10.85
C PRO A 47 -5.02 9.31 10.93
N GLY A 48 -6.28 8.88 10.87
CA GLY A 48 -7.44 9.78 10.89
C GLY A 48 -7.89 10.30 9.52
N ALA A 49 -7.20 9.93 8.43
CA ALA A 49 -7.65 10.23 7.08
C ALA A 49 -9.08 9.75 6.80
N SER A 50 -9.93 10.61 6.23
CA SER A 50 -11.29 10.25 5.82
C SER A 50 -11.28 9.60 4.43
N LEU A 51 -12.03 8.50 4.29
CA LEU A 51 -12.21 7.83 3.01
C LEU A 51 -12.88 8.75 1.98
N GLU A 52 -13.94 9.45 2.39
CA GLU A 52 -14.74 10.33 1.53
C GLU A 52 -13.93 11.54 1.03
N GLN A 53 -13.12 12.13 1.92
CA GLN A 53 -12.20 13.20 1.56
C GLN A 53 -11.14 12.70 0.57
N ASN A 54 -10.60 11.50 0.78
CA ASN A 54 -9.62 10.90 -0.12
C ASN A 54 -10.21 10.52 -1.49
N ILE A 55 -11.47 10.06 -1.56
CA ILE A 55 -12.18 9.86 -2.84
C ILE A 55 -12.30 11.19 -3.58
N SER A 56 -12.74 12.24 -2.89
CA SER A 56 -12.94 13.57 -3.48
C SER A 56 -11.63 14.16 -3.99
N MET A 57 -10.56 14.06 -3.20
CA MET A 57 -9.22 14.50 -3.58
C MET A 57 -8.68 13.69 -4.78
N SER A 58 -8.87 12.37 -4.76
CA SER A 58 -8.38 11.49 -5.84
C SER A 58 -9.08 11.80 -7.17
N LYS A 59 -10.39 12.11 -7.16
CA LYS A 59 -11.12 12.57 -8.36
C LYS A 59 -10.50 13.84 -8.96
N MET A 60 -10.14 14.80 -8.11
CA MET A 60 -9.45 16.03 -8.55
C MET A 60 -8.08 15.71 -9.17
N LEU A 61 -7.28 14.86 -8.51
CA LEU A 61 -5.96 14.45 -8.97
C LEU A 61 -6.03 13.71 -10.31
N VAL A 62 -6.99 12.81 -10.50
CA VAL A 62 -7.23 12.12 -11.79
C VAL A 62 -7.49 13.14 -12.89
N ALA A 63 -8.39 14.10 -12.67
CA ALA A 63 -8.71 15.11 -13.68
C ALA A 63 -7.50 15.98 -14.05
N MET A 64 -6.72 16.42 -13.05
CA MET A 64 -5.50 17.21 -13.28
C MET A 64 -4.45 16.41 -14.06
N GLN A 65 -4.23 15.15 -13.68
CA GLN A 65 -3.21 14.30 -14.27
C GLN A 65 -3.59 13.85 -15.69
N ALA A 66 -4.87 13.57 -15.95
CA ALA A 66 -5.38 13.26 -17.28
C ALA A 66 -5.18 14.43 -18.25
N LYS A 67 -5.55 15.65 -17.82
CA LYS A 67 -5.33 16.87 -18.62
C LYS A 67 -3.84 17.10 -18.93
N ARG A 68 -2.96 16.83 -17.96
CA ARG A 68 -1.51 16.94 -18.15
C ARG A 68 -1.00 15.97 -19.23
N LEU A 69 -1.52 14.74 -19.25
CA LEU A 69 -1.16 13.74 -20.26
C LEU A 69 -1.72 14.07 -21.64
N GLU A 70 -2.95 14.57 -21.74
CA GLU A 70 -3.55 15.00 -23.01
C GLU A 70 -2.72 16.09 -23.70
N GLN A 71 -2.08 16.96 -22.92
CA GLN A 71 -1.23 18.04 -23.41
C GLN A 71 0.21 17.60 -23.73
N MET A 72 0.57 16.34 -23.42
CA MET A 72 1.91 15.81 -23.60
C MET A 72 1.96 14.83 -24.79
N PRO A 73 2.84 15.03 -25.78
CA PRO A 73 3.03 14.04 -26.85
C PRO A 73 3.46 12.69 -26.28
N SER A 74 2.97 11.58 -26.85
CA SER A 74 3.35 10.23 -26.43
C SER A 74 4.85 9.92 -26.58
N THR A 75 5.55 10.70 -27.42
CA THR A 75 6.99 10.63 -27.62
C THR A 75 7.79 11.44 -26.60
N HIS A 76 7.12 12.23 -25.74
CA HIS A 76 7.80 13.02 -24.73
C HIS A 76 8.48 12.10 -23.70
N PRO A 77 9.73 12.36 -23.28
CA PRO A 77 10.48 11.46 -22.39
C PRO A 77 9.79 11.13 -21.06
N GLN A 78 8.94 12.04 -20.55
CA GLN A 78 8.21 11.86 -19.30
C GLN A 78 6.81 11.24 -19.46
N TYR A 79 6.34 11.00 -20.69
CA TYR A 79 4.96 10.55 -20.93
C TYR A 79 4.65 9.24 -20.19
N ALA A 80 5.55 8.26 -20.27
CA ALA A 80 5.40 6.98 -19.59
C ALA A 80 5.27 7.13 -18.07
N GLN A 81 6.11 7.98 -17.45
CA GLN A 81 6.09 8.24 -16.01
C GLN A 81 4.79 8.95 -15.58
N GLU A 82 4.35 9.94 -16.36
CA GLU A 82 3.10 10.65 -16.06
C GLU A 82 1.86 9.75 -16.26
N ALA A 83 1.91 8.81 -17.20
CA ALA A 83 0.90 7.77 -17.40
C ALA A 83 0.87 6.77 -16.24
N GLU A 84 2.04 6.35 -15.72
CA GLU A 84 2.14 5.53 -14.51
C GLU A 84 1.50 6.22 -13.29
N LYS A 85 1.74 7.53 -13.10
CA LYS A 85 1.09 8.31 -12.04
C LYS A 85 -0.43 8.32 -12.18
N LEU A 86 -0.95 8.57 -13.39
CA LEU A 86 -2.40 8.53 -13.62
C LEU A 86 -2.98 7.16 -13.26
N ARG A 87 -2.37 6.07 -13.74
CA ARG A 87 -2.80 4.71 -13.43
C ARG A 87 -2.82 4.43 -11.92
N SER A 88 -1.79 4.88 -11.21
CA SER A 88 -1.70 4.73 -9.75
C SER A 88 -2.86 5.42 -9.02
N VAL A 89 -3.12 6.69 -9.35
CA VAL A 89 -4.20 7.46 -8.72
C VAL A 89 -5.57 6.88 -9.06
N VAL A 90 -5.79 6.44 -10.31
CA VAL A 90 -7.03 5.78 -10.73
C VAL A 90 -7.26 4.49 -9.95
N ALA A 91 -6.24 3.63 -9.81
CA ALA A 91 -6.37 2.39 -9.04
C ALA A 91 -6.68 2.62 -7.56
N LYS A 92 -6.09 3.65 -6.93
CA LYS A 92 -6.44 4.00 -5.54
C LYS A 92 -7.85 4.57 -5.44
N LEU A 93 -8.28 5.40 -6.39
CA LEU A 93 -9.65 5.93 -6.44
C LEU A 93 -10.68 4.80 -6.54
N GLU A 94 -10.52 3.88 -7.50
CA GLU A 94 -11.42 2.74 -7.68
C GLU A 94 -11.50 1.87 -6.43
N LEU A 95 -10.36 1.63 -5.75
CA LEU A 95 -10.34 0.90 -4.49
C LEU A 95 -11.11 1.66 -3.39
N PHE A 96 -10.92 2.96 -3.27
CA PHE A 96 -11.62 3.76 -2.24
C PHE A 96 -13.13 3.83 -2.48
N GLU A 97 -13.57 3.97 -3.73
CA GLU A 97 -14.99 3.90 -4.07
C GLU A 97 -15.57 2.52 -3.73
N ALA A 98 -14.90 1.45 -4.12
CA ALA A 98 -15.34 0.09 -3.78
C ALA A 98 -15.34 -0.19 -2.26
N MET A 99 -14.38 0.34 -1.53
CA MET A 99 -14.36 0.31 -0.05
C MET A 99 -15.58 1.03 0.52
N SER A 100 -15.91 2.21 0.01
CA SER A 100 -17.06 3.00 0.45
C SER A 100 -18.37 2.25 0.20
N ASP A 101 -18.55 1.71 -1.00
CA ASP A 101 -19.73 0.92 -1.38
C ASP A 101 -19.91 -0.33 -0.51
N GLN A 102 -18.79 -0.96 -0.14
CA GLN A 102 -18.78 -2.14 0.72
C GLN A 102 -18.75 -1.79 2.22
N GLY A 103 -18.70 -0.51 2.60
CA GLY A 103 -18.69 -0.06 3.99
C GLY A 103 -17.41 -0.40 4.78
N PHE A 104 -16.27 -0.47 4.10
CA PHE A 104 -14.96 -0.57 4.73
C PHE A 104 -14.48 0.79 5.25
N LYS A 105 -13.72 0.77 6.33
CA LYS A 105 -13.03 1.94 6.88
C LYS A 105 -11.63 2.06 6.30
N LEU A 106 -11.16 3.30 6.17
CA LEU A 106 -9.77 3.61 5.85
C LEU A 106 -8.95 3.67 7.15
N GLY A 107 -7.88 2.87 7.23
CA GLY A 107 -6.86 2.95 8.27
C GLY A 107 -5.61 3.65 7.73
N GLY A 108 -5.41 4.93 8.03
CA GLY A 108 -4.14 5.57 7.71
C GLY A 108 -3.02 5.05 8.63
N ILE A 109 -1.90 4.63 8.03
CA ILE A 109 -0.75 4.06 8.76
C ILE A 109 0.56 4.81 8.56
N ASP A 110 0.65 5.73 7.60
CA ASP A 110 1.88 6.41 7.26
C ASP A 110 2.04 7.76 8.00
N LEU A 111 3.18 8.41 7.78
CA LEU A 111 3.42 9.79 8.17
C LEU A 111 2.48 10.76 7.42
N PRO A 112 2.28 11.98 7.94
CA PRO A 112 1.67 13.06 7.17
C PRO A 112 2.42 13.29 5.85
N VAL A 113 1.70 13.64 4.78
CA VAL A 113 2.29 13.83 3.43
C VAL A 113 3.46 14.83 3.44
N SER A 114 3.37 15.88 4.27
CA SER A 114 4.42 16.89 4.43
C SER A 114 5.73 16.36 5.02
N GLU A 115 5.69 15.21 5.70
CA GLU A 115 6.84 14.51 6.25
C GLU A 115 7.31 13.36 5.37
N GLN A 116 6.40 12.64 4.70
CA GLN A 116 6.75 11.57 3.77
C GLN A 116 7.78 12.03 2.72
N LEU A 117 7.62 13.24 2.17
CA LEU A 117 8.51 13.82 1.16
C LEU A 117 9.92 14.15 1.68
N LYS A 118 10.11 14.23 2.99
CA LYS A 118 11.40 14.51 3.63
C LYS A 118 12.20 13.22 3.88
N GLU A 119 11.54 12.07 3.84
CA GLU A 119 12.13 10.77 4.12
C GLU A 119 12.61 10.08 2.84
N LYS A 120 13.79 9.45 2.89
CA LYS A 120 14.23 8.55 1.81
C LYS A 120 13.46 7.22 1.96
N SER A 121 12.33 7.10 1.26
CA SER A 121 11.32 6.04 1.45
C SER A 121 11.88 4.63 1.65
N LEU A 122 12.88 4.21 0.84
CA LEU A 122 13.40 2.83 0.84
C LEU A 122 14.33 2.47 2.01
N ASN A 123 14.77 3.45 2.82
CA ASN A 123 15.69 3.19 3.94
C ASN A 123 15.38 4.04 5.19
N SER A 124 14.19 4.62 5.30
CA SER A 124 13.82 5.41 6.48
C SER A 124 13.31 4.49 7.58
N GLU A 125 14.19 4.13 8.52
CA GLU A 125 13.81 3.37 9.71
C GLU A 125 12.67 4.04 10.49
N ARG A 126 12.65 5.38 10.53
CA ARG A 126 11.58 6.16 11.15
C ARG A 126 10.23 5.95 10.47
N ARG A 127 10.17 6.02 9.13
CA ARG A 127 8.91 5.81 8.40
C ARG A 127 8.44 4.36 8.52
N GLU A 128 9.34 3.39 8.40
CA GLU A 128 9.06 1.96 8.61
C GLU A 128 8.49 1.69 10.02
N LYS A 129 9.10 2.30 11.05
CA LYS A 129 8.63 2.18 12.43
C LYS A 129 7.25 2.80 12.61
N THR A 130 7.00 3.93 11.97
CA THR A 130 5.67 4.60 11.99
C THR A 130 4.60 3.72 11.35
N LEU A 131 4.87 3.20 10.14
CA LEU A 131 3.99 2.27 9.42
C LEU A 131 3.68 1.05 10.29
N THR A 132 4.71 0.47 10.91
CA THR A 132 4.56 -0.68 11.80
C THR A 132 3.70 -0.34 13.01
N ASP A 133 4.02 0.73 13.74
CA ASP A 133 3.31 1.10 14.97
C ASP A 133 1.84 1.42 14.71
N ASN A 134 1.55 2.15 13.64
CA ASN A 134 0.18 2.48 13.28
C ASN A 134 -0.59 1.25 12.76
N THR A 135 0.07 0.35 12.02
CA THR A 135 -0.53 -0.94 11.66
C THR A 135 -0.88 -1.75 12.90
N LEU A 136 0.03 -1.87 13.87
CA LEU A 136 -0.22 -2.62 15.10
C LEU A 136 -1.35 -2.00 15.95
N LYS A 137 -1.51 -0.68 15.93
CA LYS A 137 -2.68 -0.02 16.56
C LYS A 137 -3.99 -0.43 15.89
N GLU A 138 -4.05 -0.40 14.56
CA GLU A 138 -5.26 -0.81 13.84
C GLU A 138 -5.52 -2.32 13.98
N VAL A 139 -4.50 -3.16 13.97
CA VAL A 139 -4.62 -4.60 14.25
C VAL A 139 -5.25 -4.84 15.62
N ARG A 140 -4.76 -4.20 16.69
CA ARG A 140 -5.33 -4.33 18.04
C ARG A 140 -6.77 -3.85 18.11
N LYS A 141 -7.06 -2.68 17.51
CA LYS A 141 -8.39 -2.06 17.51
C LYS A 141 -9.45 -2.91 16.80
N ASN A 142 -9.04 -3.66 15.79
CA ASN A 142 -9.94 -4.49 14.97
C ASN A 142 -9.80 -6.00 15.26
N ASP A 143 -9.13 -6.37 16.36
CA ASP A 143 -8.85 -7.77 16.74
C ASP A 143 -8.32 -8.62 15.56
N GLY A 144 -7.37 -8.03 14.84
CA GLY A 144 -6.71 -8.58 13.65
C GLY A 144 -7.50 -8.54 12.35
N GLY A 145 -8.77 -8.12 12.35
CA GLY A 145 -9.63 -7.98 11.17
C GLY A 145 -9.30 -6.81 10.24
N VAL A 146 -8.02 -6.67 9.86
CA VAL A 146 -7.51 -5.63 8.95
C VAL A 146 -6.83 -6.24 7.72
N VAL A 147 -6.92 -5.51 6.60
CA VAL A 147 -6.09 -5.75 5.41
C VAL A 147 -5.15 -4.56 5.26
N VAL A 148 -3.85 -4.80 5.15
CA VAL A 148 -2.80 -3.78 5.01
C VAL A 148 -2.33 -3.76 3.57
N LEU A 149 -2.46 -2.62 2.92
CA LEU A 149 -1.95 -2.34 1.57
C LEU A 149 -0.67 -1.52 1.71
N LEU A 150 0.47 -2.11 1.37
CA LEU A 150 1.80 -1.56 1.66
C LEU A 150 2.68 -1.54 0.40
N GLY A 151 3.35 -0.42 0.12
CA GLY A 151 4.30 -0.36 -0.99
C GLY A 151 5.43 -1.38 -0.86
N PHE A 152 5.83 -2.01 -1.96
CA PHE A 152 6.94 -2.98 -2.02
C PHE A 152 8.30 -2.41 -1.56
N GLY A 153 8.42 -1.07 -1.53
CA GLY A 153 9.59 -0.38 -0.99
C GLY A 153 9.82 -0.59 0.51
N HIS A 154 8.81 -1.05 1.25
CA HIS A 154 8.87 -1.23 2.70
C HIS A 154 9.48 -2.58 3.11
N CYS A 155 10.76 -2.78 2.75
CA CYS A 155 11.50 -4.06 2.83
C CYS A 155 11.51 -4.71 4.20
N ILE A 156 11.58 -3.88 5.25
CA ILE A 156 11.85 -4.33 6.61
C ILE A 156 10.58 -4.43 7.44
N PHE A 157 9.43 -4.07 6.88
CA PHE A 157 8.15 -4.11 7.57
C PHE A 157 7.83 -5.50 8.15
N GLN A 158 8.07 -6.57 7.39
CA GLN A 158 7.87 -7.93 7.89
C GLN A 158 8.79 -8.27 9.08
N GLN A 159 10.04 -7.77 9.06
CA GLN A 159 10.99 -7.93 10.18
C GLN A 159 10.53 -7.13 11.40
N MET A 160 10.03 -5.92 11.20
CA MET A 160 9.46 -5.09 12.26
C MET A 160 8.21 -5.72 12.88
N ILE A 161 7.32 -6.30 12.07
CA ILE A 161 6.17 -7.06 12.59
C ILE A 161 6.65 -8.25 13.44
N LYS A 162 7.65 -9.02 12.98
CA LYS A 162 8.24 -10.12 13.76
C LYS A 162 8.80 -9.65 15.12
N GLN A 163 9.37 -8.45 15.17
CA GLN A 163 10.00 -7.89 16.37
C GLN A 163 8.98 -7.25 17.34
N TYR A 164 7.94 -6.59 16.83
CA TYR A 164 7.10 -5.70 17.62
C TYR A 164 5.64 -6.15 17.77
N ALA A 165 5.15 -7.09 16.96
CA ALA A 165 3.79 -7.59 17.08
C ALA A 165 3.65 -8.59 18.24
N GLU A 166 2.48 -8.61 18.88
CA GLU A 166 2.15 -9.57 19.95
C GLU A 166 1.97 -11.00 19.41
N ASN A 167 1.41 -11.14 18.20
CA ASN A 167 1.16 -12.41 17.52
C ASN A 167 1.67 -12.36 16.06
N PRO A 168 2.99 -12.27 15.83
CA PRO A 168 3.55 -12.08 14.49
C PRO A 168 3.22 -13.23 13.53
N ASP A 169 3.13 -14.47 14.05
CA ASP A 169 2.85 -15.66 13.24
C ASP A 169 1.40 -15.75 12.73
N GLN A 170 0.49 -14.87 13.19
CA GLN A 170 -0.87 -14.79 12.65
C GLN A 170 -0.98 -13.92 11.40
N PHE A 171 0.06 -13.17 11.03
CA PHE A 171 0.04 -12.33 9.84
C PHE A 171 0.15 -13.18 8.58
N LEU A 172 -0.71 -12.91 7.60
CA LEU A 172 -0.66 -13.52 6.28
C LEU A 172 -0.06 -12.55 5.27
N TRP A 173 0.90 -13.02 4.49
CA TRP A 173 1.71 -12.20 3.59
C TRP A 173 1.45 -12.58 2.14
N PHE A 174 1.07 -11.61 1.31
CA PHE A 174 0.83 -11.83 -0.11
C PHE A 174 1.51 -10.77 -0.96
N HIS A 175 2.07 -11.24 -2.07
CA HIS A 175 2.59 -10.40 -3.14
C HIS A 175 1.67 -10.62 -4.35
N VAL A 176 0.87 -9.62 -4.69
CA VAL A 176 0.00 -9.65 -5.86
C VAL A 176 0.67 -8.82 -6.93
N HIS A 177 1.00 -9.44 -8.05
CA HIS A 177 1.72 -8.81 -9.15
C HIS A 177 1.12 -9.24 -10.48
N ASN A 178 0.96 -8.30 -11.40
CA ASN A 178 0.67 -8.59 -12.80
C ASN A 178 1.90 -8.28 -13.66
N PRO A 179 2.59 -9.30 -14.20
CA PRO A 179 3.81 -9.10 -15.01
C PRO A 179 3.56 -8.32 -16.30
N ALA A 180 2.32 -8.23 -16.78
CA ALA A 180 1.99 -7.40 -17.95
C ALA A 180 2.01 -5.89 -17.67
N ASN A 181 1.94 -5.48 -16.40
CA ASN A 181 1.88 -4.08 -15.96
C ASN A 181 3.11 -3.66 -15.14
N GLU A 182 4.22 -4.40 -15.28
CA GLU A 182 5.43 -4.16 -14.51
C GLU A 182 5.98 -2.74 -14.73
N THR A 183 6.22 -2.05 -13.63
CA THR A 183 6.59 -0.63 -13.65
C THR A 183 8.11 -0.48 -13.70
N SER A 184 8.59 0.66 -14.19
CA SER A 184 10.01 1.03 -14.08
C SER A 184 10.51 0.93 -12.64
N ALA A 185 9.75 1.45 -11.68
CA ALA A 185 10.03 1.39 -10.25
C ALA A 185 10.12 -0.04 -9.70
N HIS A 186 9.23 -0.95 -10.12
CA HIS A 186 9.29 -2.35 -9.69
C HIS A 186 10.59 -3.02 -10.17
N ARG A 187 10.94 -2.85 -11.46
CA ARG A 187 12.18 -3.40 -12.02
C ARG A 187 13.43 -2.87 -11.32
N GLU A 188 13.47 -1.57 -11.05
CA GLU A 188 14.56 -0.94 -10.28
C GLU A 188 14.66 -1.50 -8.86
N LEU A 189 13.52 -1.69 -8.19
CA LEU A 189 13.47 -2.26 -6.85
C LEU A 189 13.92 -3.72 -6.83
N VAL A 190 13.38 -4.58 -7.69
CA VAL A 190 13.82 -5.98 -7.83
C VAL A 190 15.31 -6.05 -8.10
N THR A 191 15.82 -5.26 -9.06
CA THR A 191 17.25 -5.18 -9.35
C THR A 191 18.07 -4.75 -8.12
N ALA A 192 17.58 -3.79 -7.34
CA ALA A 192 18.26 -3.33 -6.12
C ALA A 192 18.25 -4.40 -5.02
N TYR A 193 17.16 -5.16 -4.87
CA TYR A 193 17.07 -6.31 -3.96
C TYR A 193 18.03 -7.41 -4.37
N GLU A 194 18.04 -7.81 -5.65
CA GLU A 194 18.94 -8.85 -6.18
C GLU A 194 20.41 -8.45 -5.99
N LYS A 195 20.76 -7.18 -6.20
CA LYS A 195 22.11 -6.66 -5.93
C LYS A 195 22.47 -6.70 -4.44
N LYS A 196 21.55 -6.36 -3.53
CA LYS A 196 21.79 -6.46 -2.07
C LYS A 196 21.98 -7.92 -1.64
N VAL A 197 21.28 -8.88 -2.25
CA VAL A 197 21.49 -10.33 -2.01
C VAL A 197 22.89 -10.75 -2.46
N MET A 198 23.39 -10.27 -3.60
CA MET A 198 24.74 -10.59 -4.06
C MET A 198 25.85 -10.10 -3.11
N VAL A 199 25.68 -8.97 -2.44
CA VAL A 199 26.68 -8.43 -1.49
C VAL A 199 26.71 -9.22 -0.17
N LEU A 200 25.61 -9.85 0.23
CA LEU A 200 25.53 -10.69 1.44
C LEU A 200 26.01 -12.12 1.23
N THR A 201 26.14 -12.58 -0.02
CA THR A 201 26.70 -13.90 -0.37
C THR A 201 28.21 -13.89 -0.68
N SER A 202 28.86 -12.73 -0.55
CA SER A 202 30.30 -12.55 -0.79
C SER A 202 31.12 -12.29 0.49
N LEU A 203 30.63 -12.75 1.65
CA LEU A 203 31.39 -12.85 2.90
C LEU A 203 31.73 -14.31 3.22
#